data_AF-A0A3D4I1Q5-F1
#
_entry.id   AF-A0A3D4I1Q5-F1
#
_cell.length_a   1.000
_cell.length_b   1.000
_cell.length_c   1.000
_cell.angle_alpha   90.00
_cell.angle_beta   90.00
_cell.angle_gamma   90.00
#
_symmetry.space_group_name_H-M   'P 1'
#
loop_
_entity.id
_entity.type
_entity.pdbx_description
1 polymer ?
#
loop_
_entity_poly.entity_id
_entity_poly.type
_entity_poly.pdbx_seq_one_letter_code
_entity_poly.pdbx_strand_id
1 'polypeptide(L)'
;MNWFTKAAMGINRFMYGRYGGDMLSFAIIILYCVLVFIANIAKLPVLSLLALALLIWGIYRVFSKNILRRTRENDWFLRHWNRISSWFRRIAHKFSSLQKQKTLAAKDKAIYKYYKCPKCRNRLR
;
A
#
# COMPACT_ATOMS: atom_id res chain seq x y z
N MET A 1 -10.45 1.85 -38.03
CA MET A 1 -10.63 2.20 -36.60
C MET A 1 -11.22 0.98 -35.89
N ASN A 2 -10.47 0.35 -34.99
CA ASN A 2 -10.76 -0.99 -34.47
C ASN A 2 -11.95 -0.99 -33.48
N TRP A 3 -12.63 -2.13 -33.35
CA TRP A 3 -13.75 -2.30 -32.41
C TRP A 3 -13.37 -1.94 -30.95
N PHE A 4 -12.16 -2.28 -30.55
CA PHE A 4 -11.61 -1.93 -29.23
C PHE A 4 -11.53 -0.42 -28.99
N THR A 5 -11.18 0.39 -30.00
CA THR A 5 -11.08 1.84 -29.81
C THR A 5 -12.46 2.47 -29.70
N LYS A 6 -13.47 1.93 -30.40
CA LYS A 6 -14.87 2.35 -30.25
C LYS A 6 -15.41 2.04 -28.85
N ALA A 7 -15.15 0.83 -28.34
CA ALA A 7 -15.53 0.44 -26.99
C ALA A 7 -14.86 1.33 -25.93
N ALA A 8 -13.53 1.55 -26.04
CA ALA A 8 -12.78 2.42 -25.14
C ALA A 8 -13.27 3.88 -25.19
N MET A 9 -13.61 4.40 -26.37
CA MET A 9 -14.19 5.75 -26.50
C MET A 9 -15.57 5.86 -25.83
N GLY A 10 -16.41 4.81 -25.91
CA GLY A 10 -17.70 4.77 -25.21
C GLY A 10 -17.55 4.83 -23.68
N ILE A 11 -16.59 4.09 -23.13
CA ILE A 11 -16.28 4.10 -21.69
C ILE A 11 -15.74 5.47 -21.26
N ASN A 12 -14.84 6.08 -22.04
CA ASN A 12 -14.31 7.41 -21.75
C ASN A 12 -15.40 8.49 -21.73
N ARG A 13 -16.35 8.45 -22.67
CA ARG A 13 -17.51 9.35 -22.67
C ARG A 13 -18.40 9.15 -21.45
N PHE A 14 -18.57 7.91 -21.00
CA PHE A 14 -19.32 7.61 -19.78
C PHE A 14 -18.58 8.08 -18.51
N MET A 15 -17.26 8.03 -18.46
CA MET A 15 -16.47 8.55 -17.34
C MET A 15 -16.30 10.07 -17.36
N TYR A 16 -16.60 10.73 -18.48
CA TYR A 16 -16.49 12.18 -18.60
C TYR A 16 -17.36 12.91 -17.57
N GLY A 17 -16.76 13.83 -16.82
CA GLY A 17 -17.44 14.60 -15.77
C GLY A 17 -17.76 13.84 -14.47
N ARG A 18 -17.22 12.62 -14.28
CA ARG A 18 -17.25 11.89 -13.01
C ARG A 18 -15.90 11.99 -12.31
N TYR A 19 -15.89 11.71 -11.01
CA TYR A 19 -14.67 11.83 -10.20
C TYR A 19 -13.59 10.79 -10.56
N GLY A 20 -13.99 9.54 -10.80
CA GLY A 20 -13.05 8.47 -11.10
C GLY A 20 -12.44 7.83 -9.85
N GLY A 21 -11.37 7.05 -10.05
CA GLY A 21 -10.66 6.36 -8.98
C GLY A 21 -9.62 7.24 -8.30
N ASP A 22 -9.57 7.21 -6.98
CA ASP A 22 -8.63 7.98 -6.16
C ASP A 22 -7.98 7.13 -5.05
N MET A 23 -7.11 7.77 -4.27
CA MET A 23 -6.33 7.09 -3.23
C MET A 23 -7.20 6.56 -2.09
N LEU A 24 -8.30 7.24 -1.76
CA LEU A 24 -9.29 6.74 -0.81
C LEU A 24 -10.04 5.50 -1.36
N SER A 25 -10.42 5.49 -2.64
CA SER A 25 -11.05 4.32 -3.26
C SER A 25 -10.12 3.11 -3.27
N PHE A 26 -8.83 3.33 -3.53
CA PHE A 26 -7.82 2.27 -3.41
C PHE A 26 -7.69 1.76 -1.97
N ALA A 27 -7.73 2.64 -0.97
CA ALA A 27 -7.73 2.25 0.44
C ALA A 27 -8.96 1.44 0.83
N ILE A 28 -10.15 1.77 0.30
CA ILE A 28 -11.38 0.99 0.51
C ILE A 28 -11.23 -0.42 -0.06
N ILE A 29 -10.62 -0.56 -1.25
CA ILE A 29 -10.37 -1.88 -1.86
C ILE A 29 -9.40 -2.70 -1.00
N ILE A 30 -8.31 -2.10 -0.52
CA ILE A 30 -7.37 -2.79 0.39
C ILE A 30 -8.09 -3.22 1.68
N LEU A 31 -8.87 -2.31 2.28
CA LEU A 31 -9.63 -2.60 3.50
C LEU A 31 -10.63 -3.74 3.28
N TYR A 32 -11.32 -3.75 2.14
CA TYR A 32 -12.19 -4.85 1.73
C TYR A 32 -11.44 -6.19 1.70
N CYS A 33 -10.28 -6.25 1.03
CA CYS A 33 -9.48 -7.47 0.95
C CYS A 33 -9.05 -7.96 2.35
N VAL A 34 -8.63 -7.05 3.22
CA VAL A 34 -8.23 -7.39 4.60
C VAL A 34 -9.43 -7.88 5.42
N LEU A 35 -10.58 -7.22 5.33
CA LEU A 35 -11.78 -7.62 6.05
C LEU A 35 -12.30 -8.98 5.60
N VAL A 36 -12.32 -9.25 4.29
CA VAL A 36 -12.70 -10.56 3.76
C VAL A 36 -11.73 -11.64 4.23
N PHE A 37 -10.42 -11.36 4.23
CA PHE A 37 -9.42 -12.30 4.72
C PHE A 37 -9.65 -12.65 6.20
N ILE A 38 -9.89 -11.65 7.05
CA ILE A 38 -10.20 -11.85 8.48
C ILE A 38 -11.53 -12.58 8.66
N ALA A 39 -12.56 -12.23 7.88
CA ALA A 39 -13.87 -12.87 7.94
C ALA A 39 -13.80 -14.36 7.62
N ASN A 40 -12.96 -14.75 6.66
CA ASN A 40 -12.72 -16.16 6.32
C ASN A 40 -12.04 -16.92 7.46
N ILE A 41 -11.03 -16.31 8.11
CA ILE A 41 -10.33 -16.94 9.25
C ILE A 41 -11.26 -17.07 10.46
N ALA A 42 -12.01 -16.01 10.78
CA ALA A 42 -12.92 -15.97 11.92
C ALA A 42 -14.25 -16.71 11.67
N LYS A 43 -14.53 -17.13 10.42
CA LYS A 43 -15.79 -17.73 9.98
C LYS A 43 -17.03 -16.87 10.34
N LEU A 44 -16.89 -15.55 10.27
CA LEU A 44 -17.94 -14.60 10.61
C LEU A 44 -18.62 -14.06 9.33
N PRO A 45 -19.83 -14.54 8.96
CA PRO A 45 -20.51 -14.10 7.73
C PRO A 45 -21.00 -12.64 7.80
N VAL A 46 -21.16 -12.09 9.01
CA VAL A 46 -21.54 -10.69 9.20
C VAL A 46 -20.41 -9.76 8.72
N LEU A 47 -19.15 -10.15 8.96
CA LEU A 47 -17.99 -9.33 8.58
C LEU A 47 -17.79 -9.30 7.07
N SER A 48 -18.08 -10.41 6.37
CA SER A 48 -18.03 -10.45 4.90
C SER A 48 -19.14 -9.60 4.27
N LEU A 49 -20.34 -9.59 4.86
CA LEU A 49 -21.42 -8.70 4.41
C LEU A 49 -21.04 -7.21 4.56
N LEU A 50 -20.41 -6.86 5.69
CA LEU A 50 -19.93 -5.50 5.93
C LEU A 50 -18.83 -5.10 4.94
N ALA A 51 -17.91 -6.02 4.64
CA ALA A 51 -16.89 -5.80 3.60
C ALA A 51 -17.54 -5.55 2.24
N LEU A 52 -18.54 -6.34 1.85
CA LEU A 52 -19.27 -6.13 0.60
C LEU A 52 -19.97 -4.77 0.55
N ALA A 53 -20.61 -4.35 1.66
CA ALA A 53 -21.24 -3.04 1.76
C ALA A 53 -20.23 -1.89 1.57
N LEU A 54 -19.02 -2.01 2.15
CA LEU A 54 -17.94 -1.05 1.96
C LEU A 54 -17.48 -0.99 0.49
N LEU A 55 -17.39 -2.13 -0.19
CA LEU A 55 -17.02 -2.19 -1.60
C LEU A 55 -18.07 -1.49 -2.48
N ILE A 56 -19.36 -1.76 -2.25
CA ILE A 56 -20.47 -1.11 -2.96
C ILE A 56 -20.41 0.42 -2.76
N TRP A 57 -20.15 0.87 -1.54
CA TRP A 57 -19.99 2.28 -1.24
C TRP A 57 -18.79 2.92 -1.96
N GLY A 58 -17.65 2.22 -2.02
CA GLY A 58 -16.48 2.66 -2.80
C GLY A 58 -16.78 2.82 -4.29
N ILE A 59 -17.52 1.86 -4.86
CA ILE A 59 -17.96 1.92 -6.27
C ILE A 59 -18.90 3.10 -6.50
N TYR A 60 -19.89 3.30 -5.62
CA TYR A 60 -20.81 4.45 -5.69
C TYR A 60 -20.05 5.79 -5.66
N ARG A 61 -18.96 5.89 -4.90
CA ARG A 61 -18.13 7.09 -4.82
C ARG A 61 -17.43 7.41 -6.14
N VAL A 62 -16.89 6.40 -6.84
CA VAL A 62 -16.24 6.56 -8.16
C VAL A 62 -17.21 7.10 -9.20
N PHE A 63 -18.47 6.66 -9.16
CA PHE A 63 -19.52 7.11 -10.09
C PHE A 63 -20.17 8.45 -9.72
N SER A 64 -19.78 9.06 -8.59
CA SER A 64 -20.35 10.32 -8.13
C SER A 64 -19.94 11.49 -9.03
N LYS A 65 -20.90 12.39 -9.33
CA LYS A 65 -20.67 13.62 -10.10
C LYS A 65 -20.15 14.80 -9.26
N ASN A 66 -20.18 14.68 -7.92
CA ASN A 66 -19.82 15.80 -7.04
C ASN A 66 -18.31 15.84 -6.75
N ILE A 67 -17.53 16.28 -7.75
CA ILE A 67 -16.06 16.28 -7.72
C ILE A 67 -15.53 17.08 -6.53
N LEU A 68 -16.03 18.30 -6.28
CA LEU A 68 -15.53 19.16 -5.22
C LEU A 68 -15.66 18.53 -3.82
N ARG A 69 -16.80 17.88 -3.53
CA ARG A 69 -17.00 17.19 -2.26
C ARG A 69 -16.06 15.99 -2.13
N ARG A 70 -15.89 15.20 -3.20
CA ARG A 70 -15.02 14.01 -3.18
C ARG A 70 -13.54 14.36 -3.08
N THR A 71 -13.09 15.45 -3.69
CA THR A 71 -11.73 15.96 -3.53
C THR A 71 -11.44 16.32 -2.08
N ARG A 72 -12.36 17.03 -1.40
CA ARG A 72 -12.18 17.38 0.03
C ARG A 72 -12.09 16.14 0.93
N GLU A 73 -12.92 15.13 0.68
CA GLU A 73 -12.85 13.83 1.37
C GLU A 73 -11.49 13.15 1.16
N ASN A 74 -11.00 13.12 -0.08
CA ASN A 74 -9.70 12.53 -0.42
C ASN A 74 -8.54 13.33 0.19
N ASP A 75 -8.58 14.65 0.18
CA ASP A 75 -7.54 15.50 0.79
C ASP A 75 -7.48 15.28 2.30
N TRP A 76 -8.64 15.18 2.95
CA TRP A 76 -8.71 14.82 4.36
C TRP A 76 -8.09 13.45 4.60
N PHE A 77 -8.43 12.44 3.79
CA PHE A 77 -7.85 11.11 3.89
C PHE A 77 -6.32 11.13 3.69
N LEU A 78 -5.82 11.80 2.64
CA LEU A 78 -4.40 11.88 2.31
C LEU A 78 -3.58 12.51 3.43
N ARG A 79 -4.10 13.55 4.11
CA ARG A 79 -3.41 14.15 5.26
C ARG A 79 -3.18 13.14 6.39
N HIS A 80 -4.15 12.27 6.65
CA HIS A 80 -4.02 11.21 7.66
C HIS A 80 -3.14 10.06 7.15
N TRP A 81 -3.36 9.64 5.91
CA TRP A 81 -2.62 8.55 5.28
C TRP A 81 -1.14 8.86 5.15
N ASN A 82 -0.76 10.09 4.81
CA ASN A 82 0.65 10.48 4.66
C ASN A 82 1.43 10.30 5.97
N ARG A 83 0.81 10.57 7.12
CA ARG A 83 1.42 10.33 8.44
C ARG A 83 1.64 8.83 8.68
N ILE A 84 0.61 8.03 8.44
CA ILE A 84 0.63 6.57 8.63
C ILE A 84 1.66 5.92 7.68
N SER A 85 1.61 6.27 6.40
CA SER A 85 2.55 5.82 5.38
C SER A 85 4.00 6.22 5.69
N SER A 86 4.24 7.42 6.25
CA SER A 86 5.59 7.82 6.67
C SER A 86 6.13 6.92 7.79
N TRP A 87 5.27 6.50 8.72
CA TRP A 87 5.63 5.61 9.81
C TRP A 87 5.92 4.18 9.31
N PHE A 88 5.05 3.62 8.45
CA PHE A 88 5.30 2.32 7.83
C PHE A 88 6.58 2.32 6.98
N ARG A 89 6.85 3.40 6.22
CA ARG A 89 8.11 3.53 5.46
C ARG A 89 9.33 3.50 6.38
N ARG A 90 9.32 4.24 7.49
CA ARG A 90 10.43 4.20 8.47
C ARG A 90 10.66 2.79 9.01
N ILE A 91 9.58 2.06 9.31
CA ILE A 91 9.68 0.67 9.79
C ILE A 91 10.24 -0.24 8.70
N ALA A 92 9.70 -0.17 7.49
CA ALA A 92 10.18 -0.96 6.35
C ALA A 92 11.65 -0.67 6.00
N HIS A 93 12.09 0.59 6.10
CA HIS A 93 13.49 0.97 5.93
C HIS A 93 14.38 0.40 7.06
N LYS A 94 13.88 0.34 8.30
CA LYS A 94 14.60 -0.30 9.41
C LYS A 94 14.73 -1.80 9.21
N PHE A 95 13.67 -2.49 8.77
CA PHE A 95 13.74 -3.93 8.48
C PHE A 95 14.66 -4.25 7.29
N SER A 96 14.56 -3.50 6.20
CA SER A 96 15.41 -3.73 5.02
C SER A 96 16.89 -3.39 5.25
N SER A 97 17.18 -2.35 6.03
CA SER A 97 18.55 -2.03 6.44
C SER A 97 19.16 -3.07 7.38
N LEU A 98 18.38 -3.62 8.32
CA LEU A 98 18.80 -4.73 9.17
C LEU A 98 19.11 -6.00 8.35
N GLN A 99 18.28 -6.30 7.35
CA GLN A 99 18.53 -7.43 6.46
C GLN A 99 19.78 -7.22 5.60
N LYS A 100 20.01 -6.01 5.08
CA LYS A 100 21.21 -5.65 4.32
C LYS A 100 22.48 -5.70 5.18
N GLN A 101 22.44 -5.25 6.43
CA GLN A 101 23.58 -5.35 7.34
C GLN A 101 23.94 -6.80 7.66
N LYS A 102 22.95 -7.68 7.86
CA LYS A 102 23.20 -9.11 8.10
C LYS A 102 23.84 -9.80 6.90
N THR A 103 23.39 -9.50 5.68
CA THR A 103 23.99 -10.09 4.46
C THR A 103 25.40 -9.57 4.21
N LEU A 104 25.65 -8.28 4.44
CA LEU A 104 27.00 -7.70 4.35
C LEU A 104 27.94 -8.29 5.42
N ALA A 105 27.50 -8.41 6.67
CA ALA A 105 28.30 -9.00 7.74
C ALA A 105 28.64 -10.49 7.49
N ALA A 106 27.73 -11.24 6.86
CA ALA A 106 28.00 -12.61 6.44
C ALA A 106 29.06 -12.68 5.32
N LYS A 107 29.00 -11.77 4.35
CA LYS A 107 30.01 -11.64 3.28
C LYS A 107 31.38 -11.21 3.82
N ASP A 108 31.42 -10.22 4.71
CA ASP A 108 32.67 -9.72 5.29
C ASP A 108 33.39 -10.80 6.11
N LYS A 109 32.65 -11.65 6.84
CA LYS A 109 33.23 -12.79 7.56
C LYS A 109 33.79 -13.87 6.63
N ALA A 110 33.25 -14.02 5.42
CA ALA A 110 33.71 -14.98 4.44
C ALA A 110 35.01 -14.53 3.74
N ILE A 111 35.22 -13.21 3.61
CA ILE A 111 36.33 -12.63 2.84
C ILE A 111 37.48 -12.18 3.78
N TYR A 112 37.17 -11.64 4.95
CA TYR A 112 38.15 -11.02 5.86
C TYR A 112 38.24 -11.78 7.18
N LYS A 113 39.46 -12.06 7.63
CA LYS A 113 39.72 -12.75 8.89
C LYS A 113 40.31 -11.76 9.89
N TYR A 114 39.48 -11.31 10.81
CA TYR A 114 39.89 -10.30 11.79
C TYR A 114 40.76 -10.92 12.88
N TYR A 115 41.97 -10.40 13.08
CA TYR A 115 42.88 -10.80 14.16
C TYR A 115 42.98 -9.70 15.22
N LYS A 116 43.15 -10.09 16.49
CA LYS A 116 43.44 -9.13 17.57
C LYS A 116 44.95 -9.05 17.77
N CYS A 117 45.50 -7.84 17.72
CA CYS A 117 46.91 -7.63 18.05
C CYS A 117 47.14 -7.91 19.55
N PRO A 118 48.08 -8.78 19.94
CA PRO A 118 48.32 -9.13 21.34
C PRO A 118 48.87 -7.99 22.19
N LYS A 119 49.57 -7.02 21.57
CA LYS A 119 50.16 -5.87 22.27
C LYS A 119 49.17 -4.72 22.49
N CYS A 120 48.40 -4.32 21.48
CA CYS A 120 47.52 -3.15 21.54
C CYS A 120 46.02 -3.48 21.53
N ARG A 121 45.65 -4.77 21.41
CA ARG A 121 44.27 -5.29 21.39
C ARG A 121 43.36 -4.74 20.28
N ASN A 122 43.87 -3.92 19.37
CA ASN A 122 43.12 -3.46 18.20
C ASN A 122 42.82 -4.62 17.24
N ARG A 123 41.62 -4.57 16.62
CA ARG A 123 41.19 -5.53 15.59
C ARG A 123 41.73 -5.07 14.24
N LEU A 124 42.60 -5.88 13.66
CA LEU A 124 43.13 -5.68 12.31
C LEU A 124 42.21 -6.44 11.34
N ARG A 125 41.92 -5.82 10.19
CA ARG A 125 41.15 -6.42 9.10
C ARG A 125 42.07 -7.21 8.19
#